data_AF-A0A835MYJ8-F1
#
_entry.id   AF-A0A835MYJ8-F1
#
_cell.length_a   1.000
_cell.length_b   1.000
_cell.length_c   1.000
_cell.angle_alpha   90.00
_cell.angle_beta   90.00
_cell.angle_gamma   90.00
#
_symmetry.space_group_name_H-M   'P 1'
#
loop_
_entity.id
_entity.type
_entity.pdbx_description
1 polymer ?
#
loop_
_entity_poly.entity_id
_entity_poly.type
_entity_poly.pdbx_seq_one_letter_code
_entity_poly.pdbx_strand_id
1 'polypeptide(L)'
;MRHLKFLIETKGSAVLCVAEGAGQNFLGRTNATDASGNTVLGDFGVHIQQEFAASDHFSTCRFAFSAYKQAVETWRDQIKQLNNGERDHQCCTVQRSR
;
A
#
# COMPACT_ATOMS: atom_id res chain seq x y z
N MET A 1 -10.45 12.99 0.00
CA MET A 1 -11.44 12.29 -0.86
C MET A 1 -11.89 13.02 -2.13
N ARG A 2 -11.73 14.35 -2.27
CA ARG A 2 -12.19 15.10 -3.46
C ARG A 2 -11.69 14.56 -4.81
N HIS A 3 -10.41 14.19 -4.90
CA HIS A 3 -9.84 13.70 -6.16
C HIS A 3 -10.39 12.33 -6.57
N LEU A 4 -10.58 11.42 -5.60
CA LEU A 4 -11.16 10.10 -5.87
C LEU A 4 -12.61 10.20 -6.33
N LYS A 5 -13.39 11.09 -5.69
CA LYS A 5 -14.75 11.41 -6.11
C LYS A 5 -14.80 11.86 -7.56
N PHE A 6 -13.95 12.83 -7.94
CA PHE A 6 -13.84 13.27 -9.33
C PHE A 6 -13.52 12.13 -10.30
N LEU A 7 -12.61 11.23 -9.96
CA LEU A 7 -12.26 10.08 -10.82
C LEU A 7 -13.44 9.11 -10.97
N ILE A 8 -14.16 8.81 -9.89
CA ILE A 8 -15.34 7.94 -9.95
C ILE A 8 -16.45 8.59 -10.79
N GLU A 9 -16.71 9.89 -10.60
CA GLU A 9 -17.77 10.61 -11.35
C GLU A 9 -17.41 10.78 -12.83
N THR A 10 -16.14 11.00 -13.18
CA THR A 10 -15.73 11.28 -14.57
C THR A 10 -15.24 10.07 -15.35
N LYS A 11 -14.73 9.03 -14.67
CA LYS A 11 -14.13 7.83 -15.29
C LYS A 11 -14.84 6.53 -14.90
N GLY A 12 -15.76 6.57 -13.93
CA GLY A 12 -16.52 5.39 -13.48
C GLY A 12 -15.72 4.39 -12.63
N SER A 13 -14.40 4.58 -12.48
CA SER A 13 -13.53 3.69 -11.72
C SER A 13 -12.25 4.41 -11.28
N ALA A 14 -11.61 3.91 -10.21
CA ALA A 14 -10.32 4.38 -9.75
C ALA A 14 -9.58 3.26 -9.01
N VAL A 15 -8.24 3.25 -9.13
CA VAL A 15 -7.36 2.36 -8.37
C VAL A 15 -6.51 3.22 -7.45
N LEU A 16 -6.48 2.87 -6.16
CA LEU A 16 -5.67 3.56 -5.16
C LEU A 16 -4.54 2.64 -4.71
N CYS A 17 -3.29 3.08 -4.89
CA CYS A 17 -2.12 2.44 -4.31
C CYS A 17 -1.67 3.24 -3.09
N VAL A 18 -1.39 2.53 -2.00
CA VAL A 18 -1.08 3.14 -0.69
C VAL A 18 0.22 2.52 -0.18
N ALA A 19 1.21 3.35 0.13
CA ALA A 19 2.44 2.89 0.78
C ALA A 19 2.17 2.54 2.25
N GLU A 20 2.92 1.58 2.79
CA GLU A 20 2.77 1.09 4.18
C GLU A 20 2.83 2.23 5.22
N GLY A 21 3.72 3.22 5.00
CA GLY A 21 3.85 4.40 5.87
C GLY A 21 2.88 5.55 5.58
N ALA A 22 1.97 5.42 4.62
CA ALA A 22 1.02 6.50 4.32
C ALA A 22 -0.01 6.64 5.45
N GLY A 23 -0.42 7.87 5.74
CA GLY A 23 -1.58 8.13 6.61
C GLY A 23 -1.44 7.74 8.08
N GLN A 24 -0.22 7.49 8.57
CA GLN A 24 0.04 7.14 9.98
C GLN A 24 -0.43 8.22 10.99
N ASN A 25 -0.65 9.45 10.54
CA ASN A 25 -1.24 10.52 11.34
C ASN A 25 -2.76 10.37 11.57
N PHE A 26 -3.44 9.56 10.76
CA PHE A 26 -4.86 9.21 10.93
C PHE A 26 -5.04 7.95 11.77
N LEU A 27 -3.98 7.15 11.89
CA LEU A 27 -3.92 5.99 12.77
C LEU A 27 -3.46 6.45 14.16
N GLY A 28 -4.04 5.88 15.21
CA GLY A 28 -3.56 6.12 16.56
C GLY A 28 -2.09 5.69 16.66
N ARG A 29 -1.23 6.55 17.22
CA ARG A 29 0.19 6.19 17.43
C ARG A 29 0.27 5.02 18.40
N THR A 30 0.81 3.91 17.94
CA THR A 30 1.24 2.82 18.81
C THR A 30 2.71 3.08 19.17
N ASN A 31 3.07 2.99 20.45
CA ASN A 31 4.48 2.96 20.86
C ASN A 31 5.07 1.54 20.68
N ALA A 32 4.47 0.74 19.79
CA ALA A 32 4.89 -0.63 19.54
C ALA A 32 6.12 -0.61 18.65
N THR A 33 7.15 -1.33 19.07
CA THR A 33 8.38 -1.52 18.32
C THR A 33 8.54 -2.99 17.95
N ASP A 34 9.05 -3.26 16.75
CA ASP A 34 9.43 -4.61 16.35
C ASP A 34 10.69 -5.09 17.08
N ALA A 35 11.11 -6.34 16.81
CA ALA A 35 12.30 -6.94 17.43
C ALA A 35 13.62 -6.21 17.08
N SER A 36 13.63 -5.36 16.05
CA SER A 36 14.77 -4.54 15.65
C SER A 36 14.73 -3.10 16.17
N GLY A 37 13.66 -2.73 16.89
CA GLY A 37 13.48 -1.40 17.47
C GLY A 37 12.81 -0.40 16.53
N ASN A 38 12.32 -0.82 15.36
CA ASN A 38 11.57 0.07 14.47
C ASN A 38 10.12 0.20 14.94
N THR A 39 9.53 1.37 14.76
CA THR A 39 8.11 1.59 15.04
C THR A 39 7.25 0.74 14.11
N VAL A 40 6.33 -0.03 14.68
CA VAL A 40 5.35 -0.81 13.91
C VAL A 40 4.34 0.16 13.32
N LEU A 41 4.26 0.19 12.00
CA LEU A 41 3.32 1.03 11.25
C LEU A 41 1.94 0.37 11.24
N GLY A 42 0.90 1.19 11.39
CA GLY A 42 -0.48 0.70 11.30
C GLY A 42 -0.91 0.47 9.85
N ASP A 43 -1.89 -0.41 9.64
CA ASP A 43 -2.44 -0.66 8.30
C ASP A 43 -3.43 0.46 7.90
N PHE A 44 -2.94 1.41 7.10
CA PHE A 44 -3.77 2.50 6.58
C PHE A 44 -4.79 2.06 5.54
N GLY A 45 -4.60 0.89 4.90
CA GLY A 45 -5.57 0.33 3.95
C GLY A 45 -6.90 0.03 4.62
N VAL A 46 -6.87 -0.54 5.83
CA VAL A 46 -8.06 -0.81 6.65
C VAL A 46 -8.79 0.48 7.03
N HIS A 47 -8.04 1.52 7.43
CA HIS A 47 -8.63 2.80 7.79
C HIS A 47 -9.35 3.47 6.61
N ILE A 48 -8.72 3.47 5.42
CA ILE A 48 -9.35 3.99 4.20
C ILE A 48 -10.63 3.21 3.85
N GLN A 49 -10.64 1.88 4.04
CA GLN A 49 -11.82 1.06 3.81
C GLN A 49 -12.99 1.48 4.70
N GLN A 50 -12.73 1.74 5.98
CA GLN A 50 -13.75 2.20 6.94
C GLN A 50 -14.28 3.58 6.56
N GLU A 51 -13.41 4.53 6.20
CA GLU A 51 -13.78 5.86 5.71
C GLU A 51 -14.67 5.79 4.45
N PHE A 52 -14.36 4.90 3.50
CA PHE A 52 -15.21 4.71 2.33
C PHE A 52 -16.56 4.08 2.64
N ALA A 53 -16.59 3.09 3.53
CA ALA A 53 -17.84 2.45 3.95
C ALA A 53 -18.75 3.43 4.72
N ALA A 54 -18.18 4.36 5.49
CA ALA A 54 -18.92 5.39 6.22
C ALA A 54 -19.40 6.56 5.34
N SER A 55 -18.78 6.75 4.17
CA SER A 55 -19.12 7.85 3.27
C SER A 55 -20.32 7.52 2.38
N ASP A 56 -21.40 8.28 2.52
CA ASP A 56 -22.64 8.13 1.74
C ASP A 56 -22.41 8.11 0.22
N HIS A 57 -21.52 8.96 -0.29
CA HIS A 57 -21.19 9.04 -1.72
C HIS A 57 -20.53 7.77 -2.29
N PHE A 58 -19.90 6.97 -1.42
CA PHE A 58 -19.18 5.78 -1.79
C PHE A 58 -19.93 4.50 -1.39
N SER A 59 -21.05 4.61 -0.66
CA SER A 59 -21.86 3.48 -0.18
C SER A 59 -22.32 2.52 -1.29
N THR A 60 -22.51 3.05 -2.51
CA THR A 60 -22.93 2.28 -3.70
C THR A 60 -21.76 1.77 -4.54
N CYS A 61 -20.53 2.22 -4.25
CA CYS A 61 -19.35 1.78 -4.97
C CYS A 61 -18.98 0.36 -4.52
N ARG A 62 -18.82 -0.57 -5.47
CA ARG A 62 -18.29 -1.90 -5.17
C ARG A 62 -16.79 -1.83 -4.95
N PHE A 63 -16.39 -1.82 -3.69
CA PHE A 63 -14.99 -1.88 -3.31
C PHE A 63 -14.47 -3.33 -3.38
N ALA A 64 -13.75 -3.63 -4.45
CA ALA A 64 -12.92 -4.82 -4.49
C ALA A 64 -11.56 -4.48 -3.87
N PHE A 65 -11.43 -4.70 -2.57
CA PHE A 65 -10.11 -4.80 -1.95
C PHE A 65 -9.56 -6.18 -2.29
N SER A 66 -9.00 -6.34 -3.49
CA SER A 66 -8.07 -7.46 -3.67
C SER A 66 -6.88 -7.18 -2.76
N ALA A 67 -6.51 -8.15 -1.94
CA ALA A 67 -5.33 -8.02 -1.11
C ALA A 67 -4.16 -7.69 -2.04
N TYR A 68 -3.72 -6.42 -2.03
CA TYR A 68 -2.66 -5.87 -2.86
C TYR A 68 -1.41 -6.76 -2.80
N LYS A 69 -1.24 -7.47 -1.67
CA LYS A 69 -0.28 -8.54 -1.44
C LYS A 69 -0.19 -9.56 -2.58
N GLN A 70 -1.31 -10.11 -3.06
CA GLN A 70 -1.30 -11.13 -4.13
C GLN A 70 -0.81 -10.55 -5.47
N ALA A 71 -1.27 -9.33 -5.80
CA ALA A 71 -0.89 -8.66 -7.05
C ALA A 71 0.59 -8.22 -7.02
N VAL A 72 1.06 -7.71 -5.88
CA VAL A 72 2.47 -7.34 -5.66
C VAL A 72 3.37 -8.56 -5.62
N GLU A 73 2.96 -9.66 -4.99
CA GLU A 73 3.71 -10.92 -5.01
C GLU A 73 3.82 -11.47 -6.43
N THR A 74 2.72 -11.45 -7.18
CA THR A 74 2.70 -11.86 -8.59
C THR A 74 3.64 -10.98 -9.43
N TRP A 75 3.57 -9.65 -9.28
CA TRP A 75 4.47 -8.72 -9.96
C TRP A 75 5.93 -8.91 -9.54
N ARG A 76 6.19 -9.11 -8.25
CA ARG A 76 7.53 -9.38 -7.71
C ARG A 76 8.09 -10.66 -8.32
N ASP A 77 7.29 -11.70 -8.45
CA ASP A 77 7.72 -12.96 -9.04
C ASP A 77 7.94 -12.84 -10.55
N GLN A 78 7.13 -12.05 -11.26
CA GLN A 78 7.37 -11.71 -12.67
C GLN A 78 8.69 -10.95 -12.86
N ILE A 79 9.01 -9.98 -12.01
CA ILE A 79 10.29 -9.25 -12.07
C ILE A 79 11.48 -10.18 -11.81
N LYS A 80 11.37 -11.11 -10.84
CA LYS A 80 12.41 -12.13 -10.61
C LYS A 80 12.64 -13.02 -11.84
N GLN A 81 11.57 -13.38 -12.56
CA GLN A 81 11.65 -14.16 -13.79
C GLN A 81 12.29 -13.35 -14.93
N LEU A 82 11.94 -12.07 -15.06
CA LEU A 82 12.53 -11.18 -16.07
C LEU A 82 14.03 -10.93 -15.84
N ASN A 83 14.47 -10.90 -14.58
CA ASN A 83 15.86 -10.68 -14.22
C ASN A 83 16.68 -11.98 -14.15
N ASN A 84 16.17 -13.14 -14.63
CA ASN A 84 16.86 -14.45 -14.53
C ASN A 84 17.35 -14.82 -13.11
N GLY A 85 16.73 -14.27 -12.07
CA GLY A 85 17.23 -14.43 -10.70
C GLY A 85 18.55 -13.70 -10.39
N GLU A 86 19.05 -12.81 -11.25
CA GLU A 86 20.04 -11.80 -10.87
C GLU A 86 19.39 -10.87 -9.85
N ARG A 87 19.61 -11.22 -8.57
CA ARG A 87 19.21 -10.41 -7.43
C ARG A 87 19.88 -9.04 -7.52
N ASP A 88 19.27 -8.07 -6.86
CA ASP A 88 19.80 -6.74 -6.49
C ASP A 88 21.10 -6.79 -5.63
N HIS A 89 22.03 -7.70 -5.94
CA HIS A 89 23.32 -7.88 -5.27
C HIS A 89 24.17 -6.61 -5.35
N GLN A 90 23.92 -5.77 -6.35
CA GLN A 90 24.61 -4.50 -6.54
C GLN A 90 24.18 -3.42 -5.52
N CYS A 91 22.98 -3.49 -4.94
CA CYS A 91 22.56 -2.56 -3.89
C CYS A 91 23.29 -2.86 -2.56
N CYS A 92 23.41 -4.14 -2.21
CA CYS A 92 24.06 -4.55 -0.95
C CYS A 92 25.60 -4.47 -0.99
N THR A 93 26.24 -4.53 -2.16
CA THR A 93 27.71 -4.41 -2.27
C THR A 93 28.21 -2.97 -2.17
N VAL A 94 27.40 -1.98 -2.57
CA VAL A 94 27.79 -0.54 -2.52
C VAL A 94 27.65 0.07 -1.11
N GLN A 95 26.93 -0.59 -0.18
CA GLN A 95 26.77 -0.10 1.20
C GLN A 95 27.83 -0.61 2.20
N ARG A 96 28.77 -1.48 1.78
CA ARG A 96 29.87 -1.97 2.65
C ARG A 96 31.21 -1.26 2.46
N SER A 97 31.26 -0.22 1.62
CA SER A 97 32.47 0.56 1.36
C SER A 97 32.28 2.03 1.78
N ARG A 98 31.98 2.25 3.07
CA ARG A 98 32.32 3.47 3.81
C ARG A 98 32.62 3.13 5.27
#